data_AF-A0A384AS51-F1
#
_entry.id   AF-A0A384AS51-F1
#
_cell.length_a   1.000
_cell.length_b   1.000
_cell.length_c   1.000
_cell.angle_alpha   90.00
_cell.angle_beta   90.00
_cell.angle_gamma   90.00
#
_symmetry.space_group_name_H-M   'P 1'
#
loop_
_entity.id
_entity.type
_entity.pdbx_description
1 polymer ?
#
loop_
_entity_poly.entity_id
_entity_poly.type
_entity_poly.pdbx_seq_one_letter_code
_entity_poly.pdbx_strand_id
1 'polypeptide(L)'
;MDPTCSSESIYNLIPSDWKEPPPPPRYVSVFKAAVKDDKQKFKTAMKTMGPAKLEVPSPKDFLKKHSKEKTLPPKKKFERNEPRKPPVPLRTDHPVMGIQSEKNFINTNAADVIMGVAKKPKPVYVDKRTGDKHDLETSGLVPKYINKKGYGVTPEYIRKRNEEVKKAQEEYDNYIQENLREAAMKRLSDEERVAVLQGLKKNWEEVHKEFQSLSVFIDSIPKKIRKQKLEEEMKQLEHDIGVLEKHKIIYIANKQ
;
A
#
# COMPACT_ATOMS: atom_id res chain seq x y z
N MET A 1 -20.77 16.52 33.42
CA MET A 1 -21.27 17.86 33.02
C MET A 1 -21.55 17.73 31.54
N ASP A 2 -22.73 17.21 31.23
CA ASP A 2 -23.05 16.71 29.90
C ASP A 2 -23.79 17.80 29.13
N PRO A 3 -23.25 18.29 28.00
CA PRO A 3 -23.74 19.52 27.38
C PRO A 3 -24.74 19.20 26.27
N THR A 4 -25.87 18.55 26.55
CA THR A 4 -26.94 18.40 25.54
C THR A 4 -28.32 18.28 26.20
N CYS A 5 -28.71 19.25 27.03
CA CYS A 5 -30.12 19.49 27.31
C CYS A 5 -30.56 20.68 26.45
N SER A 6 -31.02 20.40 25.23
CA SER A 6 -31.63 21.41 24.38
C SER A 6 -32.92 21.90 25.03
N SER A 7 -32.98 23.19 25.38
CA SER A 7 -34.18 23.84 25.92
C SER A 7 -35.37 23.61 24.98
N GLU A 8 -36.44 23.04 25.51
CA GLU A 8 -37.67 22.78 24.76
C GLU A 8 -38.20 24.09 24.16
N SER A 9 -38.30 24.13 22.83
CA SER A 9 -38.74 25.30 22.07
C SER A 9 -39.87 24.90 21.14
N ILE A 10 -40.96 25.66 21.15
CA ILE A 10 -42.16 25.41 20.35
C ILE A 10 -41.82 25.37 18.84
N TYR A 11 -40.76 26.07 18.43
CA TYR A 11 -40.29 26.10 17.04
C TYR A 11 -39.57 24.81 16.60
N ASN A 12 -39.19 23.91 17.52
CA ASN A 12 -38.51 22.64 17.24
C ASN A 12 -39.43 21.41 17.36
N LEU A 13 -40.75 21.62 17.48
CA LEU A 13 -41.76 20.54 17.62
C LEU A 13 -41.92 19.69 16.36
N ILE A 14 -41.67 20.26 15.19
CA ILE A 14 -41.68 19.56 13.90
C ILE A 14 -40.21 19.36 13.50
N PRO A 15 -39.71 18.12 13.45
CA PRO A 15 -38.35 17.85 12.96
C PRO A 15 -38.17 18.46 11.57
N SER A 16 -37.10 19.24 11.35
CA SER A 16 -36.84 19.78 10.02
C SER A 16 -36.56 18.62 9.06
N ASP A 17 -37.19 18.64 7.88
CA ASP A 17 -36.92 17.66 6.84
C ASP A 17 -35.44 17.69 6.44
N TRP A 18 -34.67 16.72 6.91
CA TRP A 18 -33.29 16.51 6.49
C TRP A 18 -33.32 16.04 5.04
N LYS A 19 -33.06 16.96 4.11
CA LYS A 19 -32.92 16.62 2.69
C LYS A 19 -31.59 15.88 2.50
N GLU A 20 -31.67 14.61 2.14
CA GLU A 20 -30.48 13.85 1.76
C GLU A 20 -29.75 14.60 0.62
N PRO A 21 -28.43 14.82 0.75
CA PRO A 21 -27.68 15.44 -0.33
C PRO A 21 -27.73 14.53 -1.56
N PRO A 22 -27.84 15.10 -2.78
CA PRO A 22 -27.88 14.29 -4.00
C PRO A 22 -26.59 13.47 -4.12
N PRO A 23 -26.66 12.24 -4.65
CA PRO A 23 -25.48 11.41 -4.83
C PRO A 23 -24.44 12.13 -5.72
N PRO A 24 -23.13 11.98 -5.43
CA PRO A 24 -22.10 12.65 -6.19
C PRO A 24 -22.09 12.17 -7.66
N PRO A 25 -21.69 13.04 -8.60
CA PRO A 25 -21.59 12.66 -10.00
C PRO A 25 -20.59 11.52 -10.17
N ARG A 26 -20.92 10.57 -11.04
CA ARG A 26 -20.06 9.43 -11.34
C ARG A 26 -18.75 9.91 -11.97
N TYR A 27 -17.62 9.35 -11.55
CA TYR A 27 -16.31 9.63 -12.12
C TYR A 27 -16.29 9.38 -13.64
N VAL A 28 -15.70 10.32 -14.39
CA VAL A 28 -15.48 10.21 -15.83
C VAL A 28 -13.97 10.34 -16.08
N SER A 29 -13.41 9.38 -16.82
CA SER A 29 -11.98 9.42 -17.15
C SER A 29 -11.64 10.62 -18.03
N VAL A 30 -10.49 11.23 -17.75
CA VAL A 30 -9.92 12.33 -18.55
C VAL A 30 -9.74 11.92 -20.02
N PHE A 31 -9.50 10.63 -20.26
CA PHE A 31 -9.29 10.07 -21.61
C PHE A 31 -10.58 9.69 -22.35
N LYS A 32 -11.77 9.86 -21.76
CA LYS A 32 -13.03 9.43 -22.40
C LYS A 32 -13.25 10.06 -23.77
N ALA A 33 -12.90 11.34 -23.94
CA ALA A 33 -13.02 12.03 -25.22
C ALA A 33 -12.03 11.46 -26.26
N ALA A 34 -10.76 11.32 -25.89
CA ALA A 34 -9.73 10.77 -26.78
C ALA A 34 -10.06 9.35 -27.26
N VAL A 35 -10.56 8.49 -26.37
CA VAL A 35 -10.98 7.12 -26.72
C VAL A 35 -12.18 7.12 -27.67
N LYS A 36 -13.12 8.06 -27.51
CA LYS A 36 -14.27 8.19 -28.41
C LYS A 36 -13.81 8.63 -29.80
N ASP A 37 -12.90 9.60 -29.86
CA ASP A 37 -12.34 10.10 -31.11
C ASP A 37 -11.53 9.01 -31.82
N ASP A 38 -10.65 8.30 -31.12
CA ASP A 38 -9.85 7.20 -31.67
C ASP A 38 -10.72 6.07 -32.24
N LYS A 39 -11.82 5.74 -31.57
CA LYS A 39 -12.79 4.76 -32.05
C LYS A 39 -13.57 5.23 -33.29
N GLN A 40 -13.71 6.54 -33.49
CA GLN A 40 -14.41 7.13 -34.63
C GLN A 40 -13.49 7.48 -35.80
N LYS A 41 -12.21 7.81 -35.56
CA LYS A 41 -11.22 8.22 -36.59
C LYS A 41 -11.13 7.26 -37.77
N PHE A 42 -11.28 5.96 -37.52
CA PHE A 42 -11.17 4.94 -38.57
C PHE A 42 -12.53 4.47 -39.13
N LYS A 43 -13.64 5.02 -38.62
CA LYS A 43 -14.99 4.71 -39.09
C LYS A 43 -15.41 5.74 -40.12
N THR A 44 -15.49 5.34 -41.37
CA THR A 44 -16.18 6.10 -42.42
C THR A 44 -17.59 5.53 -42.60
N ALA A 45 -18.57 6.39 -42.85
CA ALA A 45 -19.90 5.93 -43.21
C ALA A 45 -19.81 4.99 -44.43
N MET A 46 -20.65 3.95 -44.47
CA MET A 46 -20.86 3.07 -45.63
C MET A 46 -19.60 2.41 -46.26
N LYS A 47 -18.50 2.24 -45.49
CA LYS A 47 -17.22 1.66 -45.99
C LYS A 47 -17.33 0.21 -46.50
N THR A 48 -18.16 -0.62 -45.85
CA THR A 48 -18.18 -2.07 -46.09
C THR A 48 -19.05 -2.46 -47.28
N MET A 49 -20.27 -1.91 -47.35
CA MET A 49 -21.29 -2.33 -48.34
C MET A 49 -21.76 -1.19 -49.26
N GLY A 50 -21.23 0.03 -49.11
CA GLY A 50 -21.69 1.20 -49.87
C GLY A 50 -23.09 1.69 -49.46
N PRO A 51 -23.63 2.73 -50.13
CA PRO A 51 -24.98 3.21 -49.90
C PRO A 51 -26.02 2.20 -50.43
N ALA A 52 -27.14 2.02 -49.72
CA ALA A 52 -28.21 1.08 -50.08
C ALA A 52 -28.93 1.45 -51.39
N LYS A 53 -29.00 2.75 -51.71
CA LYS A 53 -29.45 3.28 -53.00
C LYS A 53 -28.40 4.27 -53.48
N LEU A 54 -27.86 4.05 -54.67
CA LEU A 54 -26.90 4.97 -55.27
C LEU A 54 -27.65 6.24 -55.69
N GLU A 55 -27.31 7.37 -55.08
CA GLU A 55 -27.82 8.66 -55.50
C GLU A 55 -27.25 9.00 -56.88
N VAL A 56 -28.11 9.02 -57.89
CA VAL A 56 -27.73 9.43 -59.25
C VAL A 56 -27.61 10.96 -59.24
N PRO A 57 -26.45 11.54 -59.62
CA PRO A 57 -26.27 12.98 -59.60
C PRO A 57 -27.27 13.65 -60.55
N SER A 58 -27.87 14.76 -60.10
CA SER A 58 -28.78 15.55 -60.93
C SER A 58 -27.99 16.15 -62.11
N PRO A 59 -28.57 16.24 -63.33
CA PRO A 59 -27.92 16.89 -64.47
C PRO A 59 -27.50 18.36 -64.22
N LYS A 60 -28.04 19.00 -63.18
CA LYS A 60 -27.65 20.35 -62.73
C LYS A 60 -26.31 20.37 -61.99
N ASP A 61 -25.87 19.25 -61.41
CA ASP A 61 -24.66 19.12 -60.59
C ASP A 61 -23.48 18.57 -61.43
N PHE A 62 -23.26 19.16 -62.60
CA PHE A 62 -22.13 18.80 -63.46
C PHE A 62 -20.82 19.37 -62.91
N LEU A 63 -19.70 18.70 -63.21
CA LEU A 63 -18.38 19.09 -62.76
C LEU A 63 -17.96 20.45 -63.36
N LYS A 64 -17.82 21.47 -62.52
CA LYS A 64 -17.34 22.80 -62.94
C LYS A 64 -15.81 22.86 -62.96
N LYS A 65 -15.24 23.75 -63.80
CA LYS A 65 -13.80 24.00 -63.86
C LYS A 65 -13.26 24.35 -62.46
N HIS A 66 -12.13 23.75 -62.06
CA HIS A 66 -11.49 23.91 -60.74
C HIS A 66 -12.32 23.48 -59.50
N SER A 67 -13.47 22.81 -59.66
CA SER A 67 -14.33 22.41 -58.52
C SER A 67 -13.70 21.42 -57.53
N LYS A 68 -12.72 20.61 -57.97
CA LYS A 68 -12.01 19.63 -57.15
C LYS A 68 -10.57 20.05 -56.82
N GLU A 69 -10.19 21.27 -57.19
CA GLU A 69 -8.85 21.76 -56.90
C GLU A 69 -8.72 22.09 -55.41
N LYS A 70 -7.65 21.60 -54.78
CA LYS A 70 -7.40 21.85 -53.36
C LYS A 70 -6.92 23.29 -53.20
N THR A 71 -7.72 24.13 -52.55
CA THR A 71 -7.30 25.49 -52.20
C THR A 71 -6.23 25.43 -51.12
N LEU A 72 -5.02 25.90 -51.47
CA LEU A 72 -3.94 26.00 -50.49
C LEU A 72 -4.20 27.21 -49.59
N PRO A 73 -4.03 27.08 -48.26
CA PRO A 73 -4.12 28.22 -47.37
C PRO A 73 -3.00 29.23 -47.68
N PRO A 74 -3.21 30.52 -47.37
CA PRO A 74 -2.18 31.54 -47.55
C PRO A 74 -0.91 31.21 -46.74
N LYS A 75 0.27 31.49 -47.32
CA LYS A 75 1.57 31.18 -46.70
C LYS A 75 1.73 31.96 -45.39
N LYS A 76 1.64 31.26 -44.25
CA LYS A 76 2.03 31.80 -42.93
C LYS A 76 3.52 31.57 -42.69
N LYS A 77 4.19 32.55 -42.07
CA LYS A 77 5.56 32.40 -41.58
C LYS A 77 5.53 31.39 -40.43
N PHE A 78 6.14 30.23 -40.63
CA PHE A 78 6.29 29.20 -39.61
C PHE A 78 7.53 29.52 -38.78
N GLU A 79 7.40 29.57 -37.46
CA GLU A 79 8.54 29.68 -36.55
C GLU A 79 9.38 28.41 -36.66
N ARG A 80 10.52 28.51 -37.36
CA ARG A 80 11.49 27.42 -37.42
C ARG A 80 12.28 27.44 -36.11
N ASN A 81 12.44 26.26 -35.51
CA ASN A 81 13.24 26.02 -34.31
C ASN A 81 14.53 26.85 -34.28
N GLU A 82 14.87 27.35 -33.09
CA GLU A 82 16.13 28.07 -32.85
C GLU A 82 17.32 27.28 -33.39
N PRO A 83 18.32 27.97 -33.98
CA PRO A 83 19.50 27.31 -34.51
C PRO A 83 20.25 26.60 -33.38
N ARG A 84 20.26 25.26 -33.40
CA ARG A 84 20.92 24.42 -32.39
C ARG A 84 22.45 24.54 -32.37
N LYS A 85 23.04 25.18 -33.38
CA LYS A 85 24.50 25.32 -33.53
C LYS A 85 24.88 26.79 -33.41
N PRO A 86 26.00 27.10 -32.73
CA PRO A 86 26.50 28.47 -32.67
C PRO A 86 26.87 28.98 -34.07
N PRO A 87 26.82 30.30 -34.31
CA PRO A 87 27.28 30.88 -35.55
C PRO A 87 28.77 30.61 -35.77
N VAL A 88 29.18 30.55 -37.04
CA VAL A 88 30.58 30.35 -37.40
C VAL A 88 31.39 31.59 -36.98
N PRO A 89 32.62 31.44 -36.45
CA PRO A 89 33.47 32.56 -36.08
C PRO A 89 33.69 33.53 -37.23
N LEU A 90 33.77 34.83 -36.92
CA LEU A 90 34.01 35.86 -37.93
C LEU A 90 35.48 35.87 -38.35
N ARG A 91 35.75 36.35 -39.57
CA ARG A 91 37.13 36.48 -40.09
C ARG A 91 38.02 37.40 -39.23
N THR A 92 37.41 38.30 -38.47
CA THR A 92 38.09 39.21 -37.53
C THR A 92 38.39 38.58 -36.17
N ASP A 93 37.71 37.49 -35.82
CA ASP A 93 37.92 36.78 -34.56
C ASP A 93 39.15 35.89 -34.69
N HIS A 94 40.28 36.39 -34.19
CA HIS A 94 41.49 35.59 -34.09
C HIS A 94 41.39 34.76 -32.81
N PRO A 95 41.54 33.41 -32.88
CA PRO A 95 41.54 32.60 -31.69
C PRO A 95 42.67 33.06 -30.76
N VAL A 96 42.51 32.88 -29.45
CA VAL A 96 43.60 33.11 -28.50
C VAL A 96 44.78 32.24 -28.94
N MET A 97 45.83 32.88 -29.48
CA MET A 97 46.96 32.23 -30.14
C MET A 97 47.91 31.61 -29.11
N GLY A 98 47.40 30.67 -28.32
CA GLY A 98 48.14 29.96 -27.29
C GLY A 98 48.64 30.85 -26.15
N ILE A 99 48.70 30.29 -24.94
CA ILE A 99 49.50 30.91 -23.88
C ILE A 99 50.95 30.71 -24.32
N GLN A 100 51.64 31.78 -24.74
CA GLN A 100 53.07 31.73 -25.00
C GLN A 100 53.78 31.55 -23.66
N SER A 101 54.02 30.30 -23.26
CA SER A 101 54.70 29.98 -22.01
C SER A 101 56.21 30.10 -22.19
N GLU A 102 56.90 30.90 -21.37
CA GLU A 102 58.36 30.95 -21.25
C GLU A 102 58.93 29.72 -20.52
N LYS A 103 58.26 28.56 -20.63
CA LYS A 103 58.64 27.35 -19.92
C LYS A 103 59.87 26.75 -20.61
N ASN A 104 60.97 26.64 -19.87
CA ASN A 104 62.16 25.92 -20.31
C ASN A 104 61.91 24.41 -20.30
N PHE A 105 61.44 23.88 -21.43
CA PHE A 105 61.11 22.45 -21.59
C PHE A 105 62.29 21.53 -21.25
N ILE A 106 63.54 21.97 -21.47
CA ILE A 106 64.74 21.20 -21.14
C ILE A 106 64.81 20.94 -19.64
N ASN A 107 64.72 21.99 -18.83
CA ASN A 107 64.84 21.89 -17.38
C ASN A 107 63.63 21.17 -16.77
N THR A 108 62.44 21.39 -17.32
CA THR A 108 61.23 20.75 -16.81
C THR A 108 61.19 19.27 -17.15
N ASN A 109 61.60 18.89 -18.36
CA ASN A 109 61.70 17.47 -18.72
C ASN A 109 62.77 16.77 -17.89
N ALA A 110 63.91 17.43 -17.62
CA ALA A 110 64.94 16.89 -16.74
C ALA A 110 64.43 16.68 -15.31
N ALA A 111 63.74 17.68 -14.75
CA ALA A 111 63.13 17.56 -13.43
C ALA A 111 62.06 16.46 -13.39
N ASP A 112 61.20 16.38 -14.40
CA ASP A 112 60.13 15.36 -14.51
C ASP A 112 60.70 13.94 -14.59
N VAL A 113 61.84 13.74 -15.26
CA VAL A 113 62.50 12.44 -15.35
C VAL A 113 63.21 12.08 -14.04
N ILE A 114 63.89 13.06 -13.40
CA ILE A 114 64.59 12.85 -12.12
C ILE A 114 63.60 12.57 -10.97
N MET A 115 62.50 13.33 -10.92
CA MET A 115 61.46 13.18 -9.91
C MET A 115 60.44 12.09 -10.25
N GLY A 116 60.44 11.62 -11.50
CA GLY A 116 59.54 10.59 -11.98
C GLY A 116 59.78 9.26 -11.28
N VAL A 117 58.75 8.76 -10.58
CA VAL A 117 58.79 7.41 -10.02
C VAL A 117 58.88 6.40 -11.17
N ALA A 118 59.88 5.52 -11.12
CA ALA A 118 60.05 4.47 -12.11
C ALA A 118 58.76 3.64 -12.26
N LYS A 119 58.39 3.33 -13.52
CA LYS A 119 57.22 2.49 -13.79
C LYS A 119 57.43 1.12 -13.15
N LYS A 120 56.54 0.77 -12.21
CA LYS A 120 56.55 -0.58 -11.59
C LYS A 120 56.33 -1.61 -12.70
N PRO A 121 57.21 -2.62 -12.84
CA PRO A 121 57.04 -3.64 -13.86
C PRO A 121 55.74 -4.40 -13.59
N LYS A 122 55.00 -4.71 -14.65
CA LYS A 122 53.83 -5.57 -14.54
C LYS A 122 54.30 -6.99 -14.18
N PRO A 123 53.68 -7.65 -13.19
CA PRO A 123 53.98 -9.05 -12.90
C PRO A 123 53.54 -9.91 -14.08
N VAL A 124 54.51 -10.62 -14.66
CA VAL A 124 54.36 -11.42 -15.88
C VAL A 124 54.98 -12.79 -15.60
N TYR A 125 54.36 -13.86 -16.09
CA TYR A 125 54.95 -15.19 -16.09
C TYR A 125 55.42 -15.57 -17.50
N VAL A 126 56.39 -16.47 -17.56
CA VAL A 126 57.00 -16.96 -18.80
C VAL A 126 57.13 -18.48 -18.70
N ASP A 127 56.48 -19.20 -19.61
CA ASP A 127 56.41 -20.67 -19.57
C ASP A 127 57.65 -21.37 -20.14
N LYS A 128 58.33 -20.74 -21.11
CA LYS A 128 59.48 -21.33 -21.82
C LYS A 128 60.69 -20.41 -21.78
N ARG A 129 61.90 -20.98 -21.89
CA ARG A 129 63.17 -20.22 -21.93
C ARG A 129 63.24 -19.17 -23.05
N THR A 130 62.53 -19.41 -24.16
CA THR A 130 62.35 -18.49 -25.31
C THR A 130 60.92 -17.92 -25.41
N GLY A 131 60.13 -18.03 -24.35
CA GLY A 131 58.66 -17.99 -24.40
C GLY A 131 58.00 -16.62 -24.44
N ASP A 132 56.72 -16.66 -24.80
CA ASP A 132 55.78 -15.55 -24.75
C ASP A 132 55.50 -15.10 -23.32
N LYS A 133 55.29 -13.79 -23.15
CA LYS A 133 55.05 -13.13 -21.87
C LYS A 133 53.55 -12.97 -21.65
N HIS A 134 53.04 -13.52 -20.56
CA HIS A 134 51.63 -13.42 -20.18
C HIS A 134 51.45 -12.73 -18.82
N ASP A 135 50.40 -11.93 -18.70
CA ASP A 135 50.10 -11.21 -17.46
C ASP A 135 49.75 -12.18 -16.32
N LEU A 136 50.40 -12.03 -15.17
CA LEU A 136 50.23 -12.96 -14.04
C LEU A 136 48.83 -12.82 -13.41
N GLU A 137 48.25 -11.62 -13.41
CA GLU A 137 46.94 -11.30 -12.80
C GLU A 137 45.75 -12.01 -13.47
N THR A 138 45.84 -12.32 -14.77
CA THR A 138 44.76 -12.95 -15.56
C THR A 138 44.94 -14.45 -15.73
N SER A 139 46.16 -14.95 -15.49
CA SER A 139 46.57 -16.35 -15.68
C SER A 139 45.89 -17.36 -14.74
N GLY A 140 45.26 -16.89 -13.66
CA GLY A 140 44.70 -17.76 -12.62
C GLY A 140 45.75 -18.34 -11.65
N LEU A 141 47.05 -18.08 -11.87
CA LEU A 141 48.14 -18.51 -10.97
C LEU A 141 48.17 -17.74 -9.64
N VAL A 142 47.59 -16.52 -9.60
CA VAL A 142 47.54 -15.69 -8.41
C VAL A 142 46.09 -15.55 -7.91
N PRO A 143 45.83 -15.80 -6.60
CA PRO A 143 44.50 -15.62 -6.04
C PRO A 143 44.09 -14.14 -5.96
N LYS A 144 43.21 -13.71 -6.87
CA LYS A 144 42.77 -12.31 -6.97
C LYS A 144 41.76 -11.87 -5.90
N TYR A 145 40.89 -12.78 -5.47
CA TYR A 145 39.71 -12.44 -4.66
C TYR A 145 39.80 -12.79 -3.18
N ILE A 146 40.89 -13.41 -2.74
CA ILE A 146 41.09 -13.79 -1.32
C ILE A 146 41.17 -12.54 -0.44
N ASN A 147 41.90 -11.51 -0.88
CA ASN A 147 42.12 -10.29 -0.09
C ASN A 147 41.04 -9.22 -0.32
N LYS A 148 39.86 -9.61 -0.83
CA LYS A 148 38.75 -8.67 -1.02
C LYS A 148 38.24 -8.23 0.35
N LYS A 149 38.02 -6.93 0.55
CA LYS A 149 37.59 -6.32 1.84
C LYS A 149 36.32 -6.91 2.47
N GLY A 150 35.52 -7.67 1.73
CA GLY A 150 34.31 -8.33 2.21
C GLY A 150 34.31 -9.85 1.97
N TYR A 151 35.48 -10.45 1.75
CA TYR A 151 35.56 -11.91 1.62
C TYR A 151 35.16 -12.57 2.95
N GLY A 152 34.26 -13.54 2.90
CA GLY A 152 33.70 -14.20 4.10
C GLY A 152 32.68 -13.37 4.90
N VAL A 153 32.42 -12.11 4.53
CA VAL A 153 31.44 -11.26 5.21
C VAL A 153 30.12 -11.28 4.43
N THR A 154 29.02 -11.56 5.13
CA THR A 154 27.67 -11.48 4.55
C THR A 154 27.36 -10.04 4.13
N PRO A 155 27.01 -9.78 2.85
CA PRO A 155 26.65 -8.45 2.38
C PRO A 155 25.46 -7.85 3.13
N GLU A 156 25.45 -6.52 3.26
CA GLU A 156 24.42 -5.78 4.00
C GLU A 156 23.00 -6.04 3.48
N TYR A 157 22.83 -6.15 2.16
CA TYR A 157 21.50 -6.37 1.57
C TYR A 157 20.89 -7.72 1.99
N ILE A 158 21.72 -8.74 2.22
CA ILE A 158 21.24 -10.06 2.68
C ILE A 158 20.76 -9.94 4.13
N ARG A 159 21.49 -9.19 4.97
CA ARG A 159 21.08 -8.94 6.36
C ARG A 159 19.74 -8.21 6.43
N LYS A 160 19.60 -7.13 5.66
CA LYS A 160 18.33 -6.39 5.56
C LYS A 160 17.16 -7.27 5.13
N ARG A 161 17.37 -8.10 4.10
CA ARG A 161 16.34 -9.05 3.63
C ARG A 161 15.96 -10.08 4.69
N ASN A 162 16.93 -10.62 5.43
CA ASN A 162 16.64 -11.57 6.50
C ASN A 162 15.86 -10.92 7.65
N GLU A 163 16.18 -9.66 7.99
CA GLU A 163 15.43 -8.89 8.98
C GLU A 163 13.99 -8.61 8.54
N GLU A 164 13.78 -8.25 7.27
CA GLU A 164 12.45 -8.05 6.69
C GLU A 164 11.61 -9.33 6.75
N VAL A 165 12.19 -10.47 6.37
CA VAL A 165 11.51 -11.78 6.43
C VAL A 165 11.15 -12.13 7.88
N LYS A 166 12.08 -11.88 8.81
CA LYS A 166 11.83 -12.15 10.24
C LYS A 166 10.68 -11.30 10.78
N LYS A 167 10.67 -9.99 10.48
CA LYS A 167 9.58 -9.09 10.88
C LYS A 167 8.25 -9.51 10.28
N ALA A 168 8.21 -9.86 9.00
CA ALA A 168 6.99 -10.33 8.36
C ALA A 168 6.44 -11.61 9.00
N GLN A 169 7.33 -12.53 9.41
CA GLN A 169 6.91 -13.72 10.15
C GLN A 169 6.35 -13.38 11.53
N GLU A 170 7.01 -12.50 12.28
CA GLU A 170 6.54 -12.06 13.59
C GLU A 170 5.18 -11.35 13.50
N GLU A 171 4.97 -10.50 12.50
CA GLU A 171 3.68 -9.84 12.23
C GLU A 171 2.57 -10.84 11.91
N TYR A 172 2.88 -11.86 11.10
CA TYR A 172 1.93 -12.93 10.76
C TYR A 172 1.57 -13.77 11.99
N ASP A 173 2.56 -14.16 12.77
CA ASP A 173 2.36 -14.94 14.00
C ASP A 173 1.54 -14.14 15.02
N ASN A 174 1.81 -12.84 15.17
CA ASN A 174 1.03 -11.93 16.02
C ASN A 174 -0.42 -11.80 15.54
N TYR A 175 -0.65 -11.63 14.24
CA TYR A 175 -2.00 -11.57 13.66
C TYR A 175 -2.78 -12.87 13.92
N ILE A 176 -2.14 -14.03 13.77
CA ILE A 176 -2.76 -15.31 14.10
C ILE A 176 -3.08 -15.39 15.59
N GLN A 177 -2.16 -14.97 16.46
CA GLN A 177 -2.38 -14.97 17.91
C GLN A 177 -3.54 -14.06 18.32
N GLU A 178 -3.65 -12.86 17.75
CA GLU A 178 -4.76 -11.94 18.02
C GLU A 178 -6.09 -12.52 17.52
N ASN A 179 -6.13 -13.04 16.31
CA ASN A 179 -7.33 -13.69 15.78
C ASN A 179 -7.73 -14.92 16.63
N LEU A 180 -6.76 -15.70 17.11
CA LEU A 180 -6.98 -16.78 18.06
C LEU A 180 -7.50 -16.28 19.42
N ARG A 181 -7.01 -15.14 19.91
CA ARG A 181 -7.48 -14.51 21.17
C ARG A 181 -8.89 -13.97 21.03
N GLU A 182 -9.22 -13.35 19.91
CA GLU A 182 -10.55 -12.84 19.59
C GLU A 182 -11.56 -13.98 19.41
N ALA A 183 -11.15 -15.07 18.74
CA ALA A 183 -11.97 -16.26 18.59
C ALA A 183 -12.05 -17.11 19.87
N ALA A 184 -11.10 -16.98 20.79
CA ALA A 184 -11.12 -17.69 22.05
C ALA A 184 -12.24 -17.15 22.96
N MET A 185 -13.09 -18.05 23.43
CA MET A 185 -14.09 -17.73 24.45
C MET A 185 -13.40 -17.16 25.70
N LYS A 186 -13.99 -16.12 26.31
CA LYS A 186 -13.42 -15.50 27.52
C LYS A 186 -13.40 -16.53 28.64
N ARG A 187 -12.20 -16.90 29.11
CA ARG A 187 -12.05 -17.72 30.31
C ARG A 187 -12.38 -16.85 31.53
N LEU A 188 -13.29 -17.31 32.38
CA LEU A 188 -13.55 -16.68 33.67
C LEU A 188 -12.32 -16.84 34.56
N SER A 189 -11.82 -15.74 35.12
CA SER A 189 -10.72 -15.81 36.09
C SER A 189 -11.19 -16.46 37.40
N ASP A 190 -10.26 -17.01 38.17
CA ASP A 190 -10.60 -17.66 39.45
C ASP A 190 -11.20 -16.65 40.44
N GLU A 191 -10.77 -15.38 40.39
CA GLU A 191 -11.31 -14.29 41.20
C GLU A 191 -12.75 -13.95 40.82
N GLU A 192 -13.04 -13.76 39.53
CA GLU A 192 -14.40 -13.53 39.03
C GLU A 192 -15.31 -14.73 39.37
N ARG A 193 -14.81 -15.96 39.28
CA ARG A 193 -15.55 -17.18 39.66
C ARG A 193 -15.96 -17.16 41.13
N VAL A 194 -15.02 -16.84 42.02
CA VAL A 194 -15.31 -16.76 43.46
C VAL A 194 -16.32 -15.64 43.75
N ALA A 195 -16.19 -14.50 43.09
CA ALA A 195 -17.13 -13.38 43.24
C ALA A 195 -18.56 -13.76 42.80
N VAL A 196 -18.73 -14.43 41.65
CA VAL A 196 -20.03 -14.91 41.16
C VAL A 196 -20.62 -15.94 42.12
N LEU A 197 -19.81 -16.88 42.59
CA LEU A 197 -20.25 -17.93 43.50
C LEU A 197 -20.69 -17.37 44.85
N GLN A 198 -19.97 -16.38 45.39
CA GLN A 198 -20.39 -15.64 46.58
C GLN A 198 -21.71 -14.88 46.35
N GLY A 199 -21.88 -14.26 45.17
CA GLY A 199 -23.13 -13.60 44.80
C GLY A 199 -24.32 -14.55 44.75
N LEU A 200 -24.15 -15.72 44.14
CA LEU A 200 -25.19 -16.76 44.08
C LEU A 200 -25.55 -17.30 45.47
N LYS A 201 -24.56 -17.53 46.34
CA LYS A 201 -24.79 -17.98 47.73
C LYS A 201 -25.57 -16.94 48.54
N LYS A 202 -25.26 -15.65 48.40
CA LYS A 202 -26.03 -14.56 49.04
C LYS A 202 -27.47 -14.53 48.54
N ASN A 203 -27.69 -14.64 47.23
CA ASN A 203 -29.03 -14.65 46.67
C ASN A 203 -29.84 -15.86 47.15
N TRP A 204 -29.19 -17.03 47.28
CA TRP A 204 -29.81 -18.21 47.86
C TRP A 204 -30.19 -17.99 49.32
N GLU A 205 -29.32 -17.37 50.13
CA GLU A 205 -29.64 -17.03 51.53
C GLU A 205 -30.84 -16.07 51.64
N GLU A 206 -30.96 -15.10 50.74
CA GLU A 206 -32.09 -14.16 50.69
C GLU A 206 -33.41 -14.88 50.35
N VAL A 207 -33.44 -15.67 49.26
CA VAL A 207 -34.61 -16.46 48.86
C VAL A 207 -34.99 -17.48 49.95
N HIS A 208 -33.99 -18.13 50.56
CA HIS A 208 -34.22 -19.08 51.63
C HIS A 208 -34.80 -18.42 52.89
N LYS A 209 -34.33 -17.21 53.25
CA LYS A 209 -34.90 -16.42 54.35
C LYS A 209 -36.34 -16.03 54.07
N GLU A 210 -36.66 -15.62 52.84
CA GLU A 210 -38.05 -15.34 52.44
C GLU A 210 -38.93 -16.58 52.54
N PHE A 211 -38.43 -17.72 52.08
CA PHE A 211 -39.12 -19.00 52.20
C PHE A 211 -39.37 -19.39 53.66
N GLN A 212 -38.39 -19.23 54.54
CA GLN A 212 -38.54 -19.48 55.97
C GLN A 212 -39.54 -18.52 56.64
N SER A 213 -39.65 -17.29 56.14
CA SER A 213 -40.61 -16.30 56.66
C SER A 213 -42.07 -16.58 56.26
N LEU A 214 -42.32 -17.57 55.41
CA LEU A 214 -43.68 -17.96 55.03
C LEU A 214 -44.45 -18.54 56.21
N SER A 215 -45.74 -18.25 56.25
CA SER A 215 -46.66 -18.81 57.24
C SER A 215 -46.85 -20.32 57.01
N VAL A 216 -46.92 -21.09 58.12
CA VAL A 216 -47.20 -22.53 58.12
C VAL A 216 -48.55 -22.87 57.44
N PHE A 217 -49.52 -21.96 57.52
CA PHE A 217 -50.84 -22.13 56.92
C PHE A 217 -50.90 -21.59 55.48
N ILE A 218 -50.94 -22.50 54.52
CA ILE A 218 -50.89 -22.23 53.07
C ILE A 218 -52.24 -22.58 52.41
N ASP A 219 -53.32 -22.02 52.95
CA ASP A 219 -54.68 -22.39 52.52
C ASP A 219 -55.12 -21.64 51.25
N SER A 220 -54.53 -20.47 50.99
CA SER A 220 -54.89 -19.57 49.89
C SER A 220 -54.06 -19.82 48.63
N ILE A 221 -54.68 -19.77 47.45
CA ILE A 221 -54.03 -20.03 46.14
C ILE A 221 -52.79 -19.14 45.91
N PRO A 222 -52.83 -17.81 46.15
CA PRO A 222 -51.64 -16.94 46.08
C PRO A 222 -50.48 -17.40 46.98
N LYS A 223 -50.77 -17.91 48.18
CA LYS A 223 -49.73 -18.40 49.10
C LYS A 223 -49.05 -19.66 48.55
N LYS A 224 -49.81 -20.55 47.91
CA LYS A 224 -49.27 -21.74 47.23
C LYS A 224 -48.38 -21.37 46.06
N ILE A 225 -48.82 -20.43 45.21
CA ILE A 225 -48.04 -19.95 44.06
C ILE A 225 -46.75 -19.28 44.52
N ARG A 226 -46.80 -18.44 45.57
CA ARG A 226 -45.60 -17.80 46.13
C ARG A 226 -44.59 -18.82 46.64
N LYS A 227 -45.06 -19.84 47.38
CA LYS A 227 -44.20 -20.93 47.85
C LYS A 227 -43.54 -21.66 46.68
N GLN A 228 -44.33 -22.04 45.67
CA GLN A 228 -43.83 -22.75 44.50
C GLN A 228 -42.75 -21.96 43.76
N LYS A 229 -42.95 -20.64 43.57
CA LYS A 229 -41.94 -19.77 42.96
C LYS A 229 -40.62 -19.76 43.74
N LEU A 230 -40.69 -19.59 45.07
CA LEU A 230 -39.50 -19.60 45.92
C LEU A 230 -38.78 -20.96 45.88
N GLU A 231 -39.52 -22.08 45.82
CA GLU A 231 -38.93 -23.42 45.68
C GLU A 231 -38.27 -23.63 44.31
N GLU A 232 -38.86 -23.12 43.23
CA GLU A 232 -38.30 -23.18 41.88
C GLU A 232 -37.02 -22.33 41.79
N GLU A 233 -37.03 -21.10 42.31
CA GLU A 233 -35.86 -20.21 42.36
C GLU A 233 -34.74 -20.81 43.21
N MET A 234 -35.06 -21.40 44.37
CA MET A 234 -34.08 -22.04 45.23
C MET A 234 -33.41 -23.25 44.56
N LYS A 235 -34.20 -24.09 43.86
CA LYS A 235 -33.66 -25.22 43.09
C LYS A 235 -32.78 -24.77 41.92
N GLN A 236 -33.12 -23.67 41.26
CA GLN A 236 -32.31 -23.10 40.18
C GLN A 236 -30.95 -22.63 40.72
N LEU A 237 -30.94 -21.87 41.82
CA LEU A 237 -29.71 -21.40 42.45
C LEU A 237 -28.81 -22.57 42.94
N GLU A 238 -29.40 -23.62 43.52
CA GLU A 238 -28.66 -24.82 43.91
C GLU A 238 -28.03 -25.54 42.71
N HIS A 239 -28.76 -25.64 41.60
CA HIS A 239 -28.25 -26.20 40.36
C HIS A 239 -27.06 -25.38 39.83
N ASP A 240 -27.22 -24.06 39.74
CA ASP A 240 -26.22 -23.15 39.19
C ASP A 240 -24.93 -23.12 40.04
N ILE A 241 -25.07 -23.06 41.37
CA ILE A 241 -23.93 -23.18 42.29
C ILE A 241 -23.24 -24.53 42.09
N GLY A 242 -24.01 -25.62 41.99
CA GLY A 242 -23.47 -26.96 41.78
C GLY A 242 -22.70 -27.11 40.46
N VAL A 243 -23.17 -26.48 39.37
CA VAL A 243 -22.48 -26.47 38.08
C VAL A 243 -21.17 -25.69 38.17
N LEU A 244 -21.19 -24.50 38.78
CA LEU A 244 -20.00 -23.65 38.92
C LEU A 244 -18.95 -24.23 39.88
N GLU A 245 -19.35 -24.96 40.93
CA GLU A 245 -18.43 -25.63 41.85
C GLU A 245 -17.76 -26.84 41.20
N LYS A 246 -18.51 -27.65 40.43
CA LYS A 246 -17.98 -28.83 39.73
C LYS A 246 -16.94 -28.48 38.66
N HIS A 247 -17.14 -27.38 37.93
CA HIS A 247 -16.27 -27.01 36.82
C HIS A 247 -15.25 -25.94 37.23
N LYS A 248 -13.96 -26.32 37.27
CA LYS A 248 -12.86 -25.40 37.62
C LYS A 248 -12.57 -24.36 36.53
N ILE A 249 -12.75 -24.72 35.26
CA ILE A 249 -12.47 -23.85 34.11
C ILE A 249 -13.78 -23.65 33.35
N ILE A 250 -14.22 -22.40 33.24
CA ILE A 250 -15.45 -22.02 32.56
C ILE A 250 -15.11 -21.01 31.47
N TYR A 251 -15.61 -21.27 30.28
CA TYR A 251 -15.50 -20.39 29.12
C TYR A 251 -16.85 -19.73 28.87
N ILE A 252 -16.83 -18.41 28.72
CA ILE A 252 -18.02 -17.61 28.41
C ILE A 252 -17.95 -17.24 26.93
N ALA A 253 -18.99 -17.61 26.19
CA ALA A 253 -19.16 -17.13 24.83
C ALA A 253 -19.38 -15.61 24.86
N ASN A 254 -18.59 -14.87 24.08
CA ASN A 254 -18.83 -13.44 23.90
C ASN A 254 -20.19 -13.27 23.20
N LYS A 255 -21.11 -12.51 23.80
CA LYS A 255 -22.41 -12.19 23.18
C LYS A 255 -22.16 -11.40 21.89
N GLN A 256 -22.75 -11.85 20.78
CA GLN A 256 -22.91 -11.06 19.56
C GLN A 256 -23.83 -9.86 19.81
#